data_AF-A0A2P2JQ13-F1
#
_entry.id   AF-A0A2P2JQ13-F1
#
_cell.length_a   1.000
_cell.length_b   1.000
_cell.length_c   1.000
_cell.angle_alpha   90.00
_cell.angle_beta   90.00
_cell.angle_gamma   90.00
#
_symmetry.space_group_name_H-M   'P 1'
#
loop_
_entity.id
_entity.type
_entity.pdbx_description
1 polymer ?
#
loop_
_entity_poly.entity_id
_entity_poly.type
_entity_poly.pdbx_seq_one_letter_code
_entity_poly.pdbx_strand_id
1 'polypeptide(L)'
;MFFQFLLPFPFCFFISWYSLQNNEQAKQYVHMLNSTLTATERTICCILENYQSQNGVEIPEPLRPYMGGKSFLPFQTNATPDAKGKKSKP
;
A
#
# COMPACT_ATOMS: atom_id res chain seq x y z
N MET A 1 -9.18 -11.76 -1.07
CA MET A 1 -8.08 -12.73 -1.25
C MET A 1 -6.93 -12.05 -1.97
N PHE A 2 -6.15 -11.19 -1.31
CA PHE A 2 -4.80 -10.80 -1.74
C PHE A 2 -4.06 -10.20 -0.53
N PHE A 3 -3.16 -11.01 0.03
CA PHE A 3 -2.04 -10.64 0.92
C PHE A 3 -2.34 -10.08 2.33
N GLN A 4 -2.80 -10.99 3.21
CA GLN A 4 -2.50 -10.99 4.65
C GLN A 4 -1.04 -11.48 4.85
N PHE A 5 -0.06 -10.72 4.39
CA PHE A 5 1.36 -11.10 4.46
C PHE A 5 2.18 -9.92 5.00
N LEU A 6 1.90 -9.48 6.23
CA LEU A 6 2.78 -8.61 7.02
C LEU A 6 2.24 -8.38 8.45
N LEU A 7 1.97 -9.47 9.18
CA LEU A 7 2.31 -9.43 10.60
C LEU A 7 3.60 -10.23 10.73
N PRO A 8 4.76 -9.57 10.94
CA PRO A 8 5.95 -10.32 11.27
C PRO A 8 5.65 -11.07 12.57
N PHE A 9 6.32 -12.19 12.73
CA PHE A 9 6.16 -13.10 13.85
C PHE A 9 6.53 -12.57 15.27
N PRO A 10 7.03 -11.33 15.56
CA PRO A 10 7.36 -10.99 16.94
C PRO A 10 6.18 -10.47 17.77
N PHE A 11 5.04 -10.07 17.17
CA PHE A 11 3.96 -9.43 17.95
C PHE A 11 3.25 -10.41 18.90
N CYS A 12 3.11 -11.68 18.49
CA CYS A 12 2.54 -12.72 19.35
C CYS A 12 3.51 -13.11 20.49
N PHE A 13 4.83 -13.07 20.23
CA PHE A 13 5.86 -13.34 21.23
C PHE A 13 5.89 -12.28 22.35
N PHE A 14 5.65 -11.02 22.01
CA PHE A 14 5.68 -9.91 22.97
C PHE A 14 4.53 -9.97 23.99
N ILE A 15 3.32 -10.32 23.54
CA ILE A 15 2.15 -10.44 24.44
C ILE A 15 2.32 -11.63 25.41
N SER A 16 2.88 -12.74 24.92
CA SER A 16 3.17 -13.93 25.74
C SER A 16 4.21 -13.62 26.84
N TRP A 17 5.24 -12.83 26.52
CA TRP A 17 6.26 -12.43 27.50
C TRP A 17 5.73 -11.43 28.56
N TYR A 18 4.92 -10.45 28.14
CA TYR A 18 4.30 -9.50 29.07
C TYR A 18 3.35 -10.17 30.08
N SER A 19 2.68 -11.26 29.68
CA SER A 19 1.79 -12.02 30.57
C SER A 19 2.53 -12.83 31.65
N LEU A 20 3.81 -13.17 31.46
CA LEU A 20 4.61 -13.90 32.45
C LEU A 20 5.22 -13.00 33.52
N GLN A 21 5.32 -11.70 33.27
CA GLN A 21 5.94 -10.74 34.18
C GLN A 21 4.96 -10.20 35.25
N ASN A 22 3.65 -10.31 35.02
CA ASN A 22 2.60 -9.84 35.93
C ASN A 22 1.96 -11.02 36.67
N ASN A 23 2.34 -11.19 37.93
CA ASN A 23 1.94 -12.28 38.81
C ASN A 23 0.57 -12.01 39.47
N GLU A 24 -0.49 -11.70 38.70
CA GLU A 24 -1.83 -11.46 39.28
C GLU A 24 -3.00 -12.05 38.46
N GLN A 25 -4.04 -12.44 39.20
CA GLN A 25 -5.09 -13.42 38.89
C GLN A 25 -6.12 -13.01 37.82
N ALA A 26 -5.81 -12.07 36.92
CA ALA A 26 -6.65 -11.75 35.77
C ALA A 26 -5.79 -11.45 34.53
N LYS A 27 -5.76 -12.39 33.57
CA LYS A 27 -5.11 -12.19 32.27
C LYS A 27 -5.77 -11.01 31.55
N GLN A 28 -5.14 -9.84 31.59
CA GLN A 28 -5.57 -8.66 30.83
C GLN A 28 -5.11 -8.84 29.38
N TYR A 29 -6.06 -8.99 28.46
CA TYR A 29 -5.79 -9.09 27.03
C TYR A 29 -5.76 -7.69 26.41
N VAL A 30 -4.71 -7.37 25.66
CA VAL A 30 -4.65 -6.12 24.89
C VAL A 30 -5.57 -6.20 23.68
N HIS A 31 -6.36 -5.14 23.46
CA HIS A 31 -7.12 -4.99 22.23
C HIS A 31 -6.19 -4.51 21.11
N MET A 32 -6.04 -5.32 20.07
CA MET A 32 -5.30 -4.95 18.87
C MET A 32 -6.25 -4.37 17.82
N LEU A 33 -5.97 -3.14 17.37
CA LEU A 33 -6.63 -2.50 16.24
C LEU A 33 -5.72 -2.63 15.02
N ASN A 34 -6.25 -3.12 13.91
CA ASN A 34 -5.59 -3.10 12.61
C ASN A 34 -6.48 -2.31 11.64
N SER A 35 -5.88 -1.34 10.95
CA SER A 35 -6.52 -0.63 9.85
C SER A 35 -5.49 -0.41 8.74
N THR A 36 -5.87 -0.73 7.51
CA THR A 36 -5.05 -0.45 6.32
C THR A 36 -5.23 1.01 5.93
N LEU A 37 -4.16 1.80 6.04
CA LEU A 37 -4.18 3.23 5.71
C LEU A 37 -4.56 3.49 4.24
N THR A 38 -3.96 2.74 3.30
CA THR A 38 -4.29 2.83 1.88
C THR A 38 -3.90 1.56 1.14
N ALA A 39 -4.79 1.05 0.27
CA ALA A 39 -4.46 -0.01 -0.66
C ALA A 39 -4.02 0.64 -1.98
N THR A 40 -2.72 0.64 -2.25
CA THR A 40 -2.09 1.42 -3.34
C THR A 40 -2.75 1.20 -4.71
N GLU A 41 -3.00 -0.04 -5.10
CA GLU A 41 -3.61 -0.38 -6.40
C GLU A 41 -5.01 0.23 -6.54
N ARG A 42 -5.83 0.13 -5.49
CA ARG A 42 -7.20 0.66 -5.49
C ARG A 42 -7.20 2.18 -5.48
N THR A 43 -6.32 2.79 -4.68
CA THR A 43 -6.17 4.24 -4.60
C THR A 43 -5.71 4.83 -5.94
N ILE A 44 -4.82 4.15 -6.66
CA ILE A 44 -4.39 4.58 -8.00
C ILE A 44 -5.58 4.57 -8.98
N CYS A 45 -6.38 3.51 -9.01
CA CYS A 45 -7.58 3.47 -9.85
C CYS A 45 -8.53 4.64 -9.55
N CYS A 46 -8.80 4.92 -8.27
CA CYS A 46 -9.65 6.04 -7.87
C CYS A 46 -9.07 7.40 -8.30
N ILE A 47 -7.74 7.58 -8.24
CA ILE A 47 -7.10 8.83 -8.70
C ILE A 47 -7.25 8.98 -10.22
N LEU A 48 -7.03 7.92 -10.98
CA LEU A 48 -7.15 7.94 -12.44
C LEU A 48 -8.57 8.28 -12.89
N GLU A 49 -9.59 7.75 -12.21
CA GLU A 49 -11.00 8.01 -12.54
C GLU A 49 -11.44 9.44 -12.18
N ASN A 50 -11.06 9.94 -11.00
CA ASN A 50 -11.53 11.25 -10.52
C ASN A 50 -10.77 12.44 -11.12
N TYR A 51 -9.51 12.25 -11.51
CA TYR A 51 -8.65 13.32 -12.04
C TYR A 51 -8.37 13.18 -13.55
N GLN A 52 -9.23 12.45 -14.27
CA GLN A 52 -9.14 12.32 -15.73
C GLN A 52 -9.50 13.63 -16.43
N SER A 53 -8.65 14.05 -17.38
CA SER A 53 -8.86 15.17 -18.29
C SER A 53 -8.79 14.68 -19.74
N GLN A 54 -9.12 15.53 -20.72
CA GLN A 54 -9.16 15.13 -22.13
C GLN A 54 -7.81 14.66 -22.68
N ASN A 55 -6.71 15.24 -22.16
CA ASN A 55 -5.36 15.00 -22.65
C ASN A 55 -4.51 14.11 -21.72
N GLY A 56 -5.04 13.69 -20.57
CA GLY A 56 -4.26 13.00 -19.53
C GLY A 56 -4.94 12.96 -18.17
N VAL A 57 -4.15 12.79 -17.11
CA VAL A 57 -4.60 12.76 -15.71
C VAL A 57 -3.87 13.84 -14.91
N GLU A 58 -4.62 14.62 -14.15
CA GLU A 58 -4.07 15.64 -13.24
C GLU A 58 -3.58 14.99 -11.93
N ILE A 59 -2.41 15.41 -11.45
CA ILE A 59 -1.85 14.88 -10.21
C ILE A 59 -2.42 15.67 -9.01
N PRO A 60 -3.01 14.99 -8.00
CA PRO A 60 -3.50 15.61 -6.79
C PRO A 60 -2.40 16.42 -6.08
N GLU A 61 -2.75 17.61 -5.56
CA GLU A 61 -1.81 18.52 -4.89
C GLU A 61 -0.93 17.85 -3.83
N PRO A 62 -1.45 16.96 -2.95
CA PRO A 62 -0.62 16.29 -1.94
C PRO A 62 0.44 15.34 -2.50
N LEU A 63 0.25 14.84 -3.73
CA LEU A 63 1.15 13.87 -4.36
C LEU A 63 2.25 14.55 -5.20
N ARG A 64 2.11 15.84 -5.53
CA ARG A 64 3.07 16.57 -6.38
C ARG A 64 4.51 16.61 -5.83
N PRO A 65 4.75 16.76 -4.50
CA PRO A 65 6.12 16.72 -3.95
C PRO A 65 6.82 15.37 -4.19
N TYR A 66 6.04 14.28 -4.22
CA TYR A 66 6.55 12.93 -4.42
C TYR A 66 6.75 12.57 -5.90
N MET A 67 6.16 13.35 -6.82
CA MET A 67 6.20 13.15 -8.27
C MET A 67 7.28 14.00 -8.96
N GLY A 68 8.24 14.55 -8.19
CA GLY A 68 9.30 15.40 -8.72
C GLY A 68 8.80 16.73 -9.28
N GLY A 69 7.72 17.27 -8.70
CA GLY A 69 7.13 18.55 -9.12
C GLY A 69 6.24 18.47 -10.38
N LYS A 70 5.98 17.28 -10.90
CA LYS A 70 5.07 17.10 -12.04
C LYS A 70 3.61 17.30 -11.60
N SER A 71 2.85 18.06 -12.37
CA SER A 71 1.43 18.36 -12.12
C SER A 71 0.48 17.61 -13.05
N PHE A 72 0.96 17.09 -14.18
CA PHE A 72 0.14 16.49 -15.23
C PHE A 72 0.78 15.25 -15.85
N LEU A 73 -0.03 14.22 -16.10
CA LEU A 73 0.36 12.98 -16.76
C LEU A 73 -0.36 12.87 -18.12
N PRO A 74 0.32 13.14 -19.25
CA PRO A 74 -0.31 13.06 -20.56
C PRO A 74 -0.57 11.61 -20.99
N PHE A 75 -1.65 11.38 -21.74
CA PHE A 75 -1.87 10.08 -22.38
C PHE A 75 -0.89 9.88 -23.54
N GLN A 76 -0.22 8.73 -23.57
CA GLN A 76 0.66 8.39 -24.68
C GLN A 76 -0.15 7.77 -25.81
N THR A 77 -0.13 8.41 -26.98
CA THR A 77 -0.77 7.93 -28.22
C THR A 77 0.09 6.95 -29.01
N ASN A 78 1.38 6.85 -28.69
CA ASN A 78 2.29 5.90 -29.30
C ASN A 78 2.35 4.64 -28.45
N ALA A 79 1.79 3.55 -28.96
CA ALA A 79 2.07 2.22 -28.43
C ALA A 79 3.58 1.97 -28.57
N THR A 80 4.33 2.14 -27.47
CA THR A 80 5.71 1.70 -27.45
C THR A 80 5.68 0.17 -27.40
N PRO A 81 6.21 -0.56 -28.40
CA PRO A 81 6.42 -1.98 -28.22
C PRO A 81 7.46 -2.16 -27.11
N ASP A 82 7.22 -3.14 -26.25
CA ASP A 82 8.20 -3.76 -25.35
C ASP A 82 8.39 -3.19 -23.93
N ALA A 83 7.63 -3.78 -23.01
CA ALA A 83 8.19 -4.32 -21.77
C ALA A 83 7.55 -5.68 -21.45
N LYS A 84 7.55 -6.62 -22.42
CA LYS A 84 7.34 -8.04 -22.10
C LYS A 84 8.54 -8.51 -21.28
N GLY A 85 8.29 -8.89 -20.03
CA GLY A 85 9.31 -9.39 -19.12
C GLY A 85 10.19 -10.46 -19.77
N LYS A 86 11.51 -10.29 -19.66
CA LYS A 86 12.49 -11.32 -19.99
C LYS A 86 12.25 -12.51 -19.04
N LYS A 87 11.42 -13.48 -19.42
CA LYS A 87 11.50 -14.83 -18.87
C LYS A 87 12.61 -15.56 -19.61
N SER A 88 13.84 -15.44 -19.10
CA SER A 88 14.88 -16.42 -19.39
C SER A 88 14.47 -17.73 -18.71
N LYS A 89 14.16 -18.76 -19.50
CA LYS A 89 14.14 -20.14 -19.00
C LYS A 89 15.17 -20.92 -19.82
N PRO A 90 16.09 -21.65 -19.16
CA PRO A 90 17.12 -22.45 -19.82
C PRO A 90 16.53 -23.64 -20.59
#